data_AF-A0A2V9QD12-F1
#
_entry.id   AF-A0A2V9QD12-F1
#
_cell.length_a   1.000
_cell.length_b   1.000
_cell.length_c   1.000
_cell.angle_alpha   90.00
_cell.angle_beta   90.00
_cell.angle_gamma   90.00
#
_symmetry.space_group_name_H-M   'P 1'
#
loop_
_entity.id
_entity.type
_entity.pdbx_description
1 polymer ?
#
loop_
_entity_poly.entity_id
_entity_poly.type
_entity_poly.pdbx_seq_one_letter_code
_entity_poly.pdbx_strand_id
1 'polypeptide(L)'
;MSVALQASTTSSRDFYQRQVLKTNPKGAKTACVFTDGTSILVSNFLASFIRSGNELFFPLEHEAADAGTQIYIRKTHLEERRWDVFQAEISYAAQPRKDKRNNLFVSAEVHGGRLGIVSVQIRCEALRDYFYVGNRRCAWDRQPSFYELLRVNPNVSPTELRLAFKLRTLELRATHAPVIDLRALERAFNILAHSELRACYDALLNDPASPALFPYGGFGSLLIAGACSRDGSTFYASRILSFLPEQKFKHFQAPVRNVVFYNDHAIYRDSRRKLEIFFDHTSLPLLWDSSWNQWRHLLGVKIGVKATFIQSSKYQHRAGAWHWVKWETALPSRIEVALPANISEQIAGARQTHHRVGQFADALDQIRARIESAPVERADLQKLCTGLGIPGDFDVALITWRPDYDAFYYKQLCERARRIYLFRSEYIFDLERAVIVETPQLGYATYLFSKPSSVPEFLAIYASTSREDILQNRSNVSENLGFLCRLIHGASPRNWLKELKLRLGEVVDYAEIND
;
A
#
# COMPACT_ATOMS: atom_id res chain seq x y z
N MET A 1 25.95 15.52 -46.87
CA MET A 1 26.33 16.73 -46.11
C MET A 1 25.30 16.89 -45.01
N SER A 2 25.58 16.94 -43.71
CA SER A 2 26.82 17.14 -42.98
C SER A 2 26.85 16.19 -41.78
N VAL A 3 28.02 15.64 -41.51
CA VAL A 3 28.33 14.76 -40.39
C VAL A 3 28.44 15.62 -39.14
N ALA A 4 27.55 15.41 -38.16
CA ALA A 4 27.77 15.90 -36.81
C ALA A 4 28.38 14.75 -35.99
N LEU A 5 29.72 14.72 -35.94
CA LEU A 5 30.48 14.03 -34.92
C LEU A 5 30.05 14.57 -33.55
N GLN A 6 29.16 13.87 -32.86
CA GLN A 6 29.07 14.01 -31.42
C GLN A 6 30.18 13.19 -30.81
N ALA A 7 31.20 13.92 -30.36
CA ALA A 7 32.32 13.45 -29.59
C ALA A 7 31.84 12.48 -28.50
N SER A 8 32.48 11.32 -28.46
CA SER A 8 32.47 10.40 -27.34
C SER A 8 32.88 11.16 -26.08
N THR A 9 31.90 11.55 -25.28
CA THR A 9 32.10 11.97 -23.90
C THR A 9 32.58 10.74 -23.13
N THR A 10 33.89 10.61 -23.00
CA THR A 10 34.52 9.79 -21.96
C THR A 10 33.93 10.22 -20.63
N SER A 11 32.98 9.44 -20.10
CA SER A 11 32.45 9.69 -18.76
C SER A 11 33.63 9.58 -17.79
N SER A 12 33.83 10.62 -16.99
CA SER A 12 34.62 10.51 -15.77
C SER A 12 34.15 9.27 -15.02
N ARG A 13 35.04 8.33 -14.74
CA ARG A 13 34.69 7.15 -13.94
C ARG A 13 34.63 7.62 -12.49
N ASP A 14 33.43 7.95 -12.01
CA ASP A 14 33.20 8.39 -10.64
C ASP A 14 33.22 7.21 -9.63
N PHE A 15 34.15 6.28 -9.83
CA PHE A 15 34.36 5.11 -8.97
C PHE A 15 35.83 4.71 -8.93
N TYR A 16 36.25 4.15 -7.80
CA TYR A 16 37.56 3.54 -7.64
C TYR A 16 37.57 2.13 -8.24
N GLN A 17 38.66 1.77 -8.91
CA GLN A 17 39.03 0.40 -9.23
C GLN A 17 40.34 0.10 -8.51
N ARG A 18 40.33 -0.83 -7.56
CA ARG A 18 41.51 -1.16 -6.75
C ARG A 18 41.72 -2.66 -6.63
N GLN A 19 42.99 -3.08 -6.64
CA GLN A 19 43.36 -4.48 -6.44
C GLN A 19 43.55 -4.77 -4.95
N VAL A 20 42.95 -5.87 -4.49
CA VAL A 20 42.99 -6.29 -3.08
C VAL A 20 44.33 -6.92 -2.76
N LEU A 21 45.00 -6.39 -1.74
CA LEU A 21 46.20 -6.98 -1.17
C LEU A 21 45.83 -8.03 -0.12
N LYS A 22 44.99 -7.67 0.85
CA LYS A 22 44.55 -8.56 1.94
C LYS A 22 43.28 -8.07 2.62
N THR A 23 42.64 -8.95 3.38
CA THR A 23 41.48 -8.62 4.22
C THR A 23 41.83 -8.84 5.68
N ASN A 24 41.63 -7.81 6.51
CA ASN A 24 41.92 -7.84 7.94
C ASN A 24 40.61 -7.68 8.74
N PRO A 25 40.14 -8.70 9.48
CA PRO A 25 38.97 -8.57 10.34
C PRO A 25 39.16 -7.48 11.41
N LYS A 26 38.16 -6.60 11.57
CA LYS A 26 38.12 -5.52 12.58
C LYS A 26 36.77 -5.56 13.33
N GLY A 27 36.57 -6.61 14.12
CA GLY A 27 35.33 -6.82 14.86
C GLY A 27 34.12 -7.06 13.94
N ALA A 28 33.16 -6.13 13.93
CA ALA A 28 31.91 -6.26 13.16
C ALA A 28 32.06 -6.02 11.64
N LYS A 29 33.17 -5.38 11.21
CA LYS A 29 33.49 -5.16 9.80
C LYS A 29 34.89 -5.72 9.48
N THR A 30 35.18 -5.90 8.20
CA THR A 30 36.50 -6.33 7.71
C THR A 30 37.10 -5.22 6.86
N ALA A 31 38.35 -4.85 7.15
CA ALA A 31 39.11 -3.91 6.35
C ALA A 31 39.69 -4.62 5.13
N CYS A 32 39.24 -4.24 3.94
CA CYS A 32 39.84 -4.64 2.68
C CYS A 32 40.97 -3.67 2.34
N VAL A 33 42.21 -4.14 2.42
CA VAL A 33 43.41 -3.34 2.16
C VAL A 33 43.83 -3.53 0.70
N PHE A 34 44.10 -2.44 0.02
CA PHE A 34 44.45 -2.41 -1.40
C PHE A 34 45.97 -2.28 -1.60
N THR A 35 46.42 -2.53 -2.82
CA THR A 35 47.85 -2.44 -3.20
C THR A 35 48.40 -1.01 -3.12
N ASP A 36 47.55 0.01 -3.21
CA ASP A 36 47.90 1.42 -3.03
C ASP A 36 47.99 1.86 -1.55
N GLY A 37 47.84 0.93 -0.61
CA GLY A 37 47.89 1.18 0.83
C GLY A 37 46.59 1.71 1.44
N THR A 38 45.60 2.07 0.61
CA THR A 38 44.28 2.49 1.10
C THR A 38 43.46 1.29 1.57
N SER A 39 42.36 1.53 2.29
CA SER A 39 41.46 0.47 2.70
C SER A 39 40.00 0.93 2.74
N ILE A 40 39.08 0.00 2.53
CA ILE A 40 37.64 0.20 2.74
C ILE A 40 37.12 -0.82 3.76
N LEU A 41 36.20 -0.39 4.63
CA LEU A 41 35.50 -1.30 5.54
C LEU A 41 34.29 -1.92 4.85
N VAL A 42 34.21 -3.24 4.83
CA VAL A 42 33.07 -4.01 4.29
C VAL A 42 32.45 -4.89 5.37
N SER A 43 31.22 -5.36 5.16
CA SER A 43 30.62 -6.35 6.05
C SER A 43 31.44 -7.65 6.06
N ASN A 44 31.47 -8.35 7.21
CA ASN A 44 32.16 -9.64 7.32
C ASN A 44 31.61 -10.68 6.32
N PHE A 45 30.32 -10.59 5.98
CA PHE A 45 29.70 -11.45 4.98
C PHE A 45 30.22 -11.15 3.57
N LEU A 46 30.27 -9.88 3.15
CA LEU A 46 30.84 -9.51 1.85
C LEU A 46 32.32 -9.87 1.76
N ALA A 47 33.08 -9.63 2.84
CA ALA A 47 34.49 -9.96 2.93
C ALA A 47 34.79 -11.46 2.73
N SER A 48 33.85 -12.34 3.09
CA SER A 48 34.00 -13.79 2.86
C SER A 48 34.12 -14.14 1.37
N PHE A 49 33.67 -13.26 0.49
CA PHE A 49 33.80 -13.37 -0.98
C PHE A 49 34.99 -12.61 -1.55
N ILE A 50 35.78 -11.90 -0.74
CA ILE A 50 36.96 -11.15 -1.21
C ILE A 50 38.21 -12.01 -0.98
N ARG A 51 39.11 -12.03 -1.97
CA ARG A 51 40.43 -12.67 -1.89
C ARG A 51 41.51 -11.71 -2.35
N SER A 52 42.75 -11.97 -1.93
CA SER A 52 43.92 -11.27 -2.47
C SER A 52 43.95 -11.41 -4.01
N GLY A 53 44.40 -10.36 -4.69
CA GLY A 53 44.45 -10.29 -6.15
C GLY A 53 43.15 -9.90 -6.85
N ASN A 54 41.98 -9.96 -6.18
CA ASN A 54 40.70 -9.54 -6.75
C ASN A 54 40.67 -8.03 -7.03
N GLU A 55 39.86 -7.60 -8.01
CA GLU A 55 39.60 -6.17 -8.23
C GLU A 55 38.26 -5.79 -7.61
N LEU A 56 38.24 -4.67 -6.88
CA LEU A 56 37.02 -4.07 -6.33
C LEU A 56 36.72 -2.75 -7.03
N PHE A 57 35.45 -2.58 -7.36
CA PHE A 57 34.86 -1.39 -7.94
C PHE A 57 33.85 -0.80 -6.95
N PHE A 58 34.00 0.47 -6.57
CA PHE A 58 33.10 1.14 -5.61
C PHE A 58 33.10 2.67 -5.81
N PRO A 59 32.00 3.39 -5.50
CA PRO A 59 31.91 4.84 -5.70
C PRO A 59 32.95 5.65 -4.91
N LEU A 60 33.41 6.78 -5.47
CA LEU A 60 34.46 7.64 -4.88
C LEU A 60 34.14 8.15 -3.46
N GLU A 61 32.86 8.41 -3.17
CA GLU A 61 32.40 9.09 -1.94
C GLU A 61 32.45 8.21 -0.66
N HIS A 62 32.88 6.94 -0.75
CA HIS A 62 32.70 5.97 0.34
C HIS A 62 34.02 5.51 0.96
N GLU A 63 34.28 5.93 2.19
CA GLU A 63 35.36 5.39 3.04
C GLU A 63 34.94 4.10 3.78
N ALA A 64 33.63 3.82 3.85
CA ALA A 64 33.05 2.59 4.38
C ALA A 64 31.85 2.13 3.54
N ALA A 65 31.73 0.81 3.39
CA ALA A 65 30.62 0.18 2.69
C ALA A 65 29.57 -0.32 3.67
N ASP A 66 28.32 0.05 3.40
CA ASP A 66 27.14 -0.50 4.04
C ASP A 66 26.37 -1.40 3.05
N ALA A 67 25.27 -1.99 3.48
CA ALA A 67 24.50 -2.93 2.66
C ALA A 67 23.99 -2.30 1.34
N GLY A 68 23.74 -0.99 1.30
CA GLY A 68 23.29 -0.28 0.09
C GLY A 68 24.41 0.19 -0.84
N THR A 69 25.67 0.14 -0.42
CA THR A 69 26.80 0.61 -1.24
C THR A 69 26.99 -0.32 -2.43
N GLN A 70 27.05 0.26 -3.64
CA GLN A 70 27.35 -0.51 -4.84
C GLN A 70 28.81 -0.98 -4.81
N ILE A 71 29.02 -2.29 -4.82
CA ILE A 71 30.35 -2.91 -4.86
C ILE A 71 30.35 -4.02 -5.88
N TYR A 72 31.25 -3.95 -6.85
CA TYR A 72 31.49 -5.04 -7.79
C TYR A 72 32.88 -5.63 -7.53
N ILE A 73 32.93 -6.95 -7.34
CA ILE A 73 34.13 -7.73 -7.09
C ILE A 73 34.38 -8.57 -8.34
N ARG A 74 35.43 -8.22 -9.08
CA ARG A 74 35.88 -9.00 -10.24
C ARG A 74 36.91 -10.03 -9.81
N LYS A 75 36.67 -11.29 -10.20
CA LYS A 75 37.59 -12.41 -9.96
C LYS A 75 38.64 -12.48 -11.06
N THR A 76 39.90 -12.31 -10.69
CA THR A 76 41.07 -12.24 -11.60
C THR A 76 41.78 -13.59 -11.78
N HIS A 77 41.66 -14.53 -10.84
CA HIS A 77 42.29 -15.85 -10.94
C HIS A 77 41.52 -16.78 -11.89
N LEU A 78 42.25 -17.35 -12.86
CA LEU A 78 41.71 -18.23 -13.92
C LEU A 78 41.23 -19.59 -13.40
N GLU A 79 41.86 -20.14 -12.35
CA GLU A 79 41.52 -21.46 -11.78
C GLU A 79 40.26 -21.44 -10.88
N GLU A 80 39.84 -20.26 -10.42
CA GLU A 80 38.63 -20.02 -9.61
C GLU A 80 37.59 -19.15 -10.32
N ARG A 81 37.60 -19.09 -11.66
CA ARG A 81 36.54 -18.46 -12.48
C ARG A 81 35.24 -19.24 -12.34
N ARG A 82 34.57 -19.13 -11.20
CA ARG A 82 33.18 -19.52 -11.09
C ARG A 82 32.28 -18.32 -11.38
N TRP A 83 32.32 -17.25 -10.59
CA TRP A 83 31.48 -16.06 -10.79
C TRP A 83 32.06 -14.79 -10.14
N ASP A 84 31.83 -13.62 -10.76
CA ASP A 84 32.00 -12.32 -10.11
C ASP A 84 30.90 -12.09 -9.06
N VAL A 85 31.11 -11.14 -8.15
CA VAL A 85 30.13 -10.80 -7.11
C VAL A 85 29.73 -9.32 -7.22
N PHE A 86 28.44 -9.04 -7.10
CA PHE A 86 27.91 -7.69 -7.14
C PHE A 86 26.96 -7.44 -5.96
N GLN A 87 27.19 -6.34 -5.24
CA GLN A 87 26.31 -5.80 -4.23
C GLN A 87 25.70 -4.51 -4.76
N ALA A 88 24.38 -4.38 -4.67
CA ALA A 88 23.69 -3.13 -5.01
C ALA A 88 22.33 -3.04 -4.31
N GLU A 89 21.84 -1.82 -4.15
CA GLU A 89 20.43 -1.59 -3.84
C GLU A 89 19.58 -1.70 -5.11
N ILE A 90 18.48 -2.42 -5.04
CA ILE A 90 17.47 -2.52 -6.10
C ILE A 90 16.21 -1.73 -5.72
N SER A 91 15.58 -1.11 -6.71
CA SER A 91 14.35 -0.31 -6.52
C SER A 91 13.09 -0.96 -7.07
N TYR A 92 13.23 -1.89 -8.01
CA TYR A 92 12.11 -2.57 -8.64
C TYR A 92 12.58 -3.90 -9.21
N ALA A 93 11.81 -4.96 -8.96
CA ALA A 93 11.93 -6.23 -9.66
C ALA A 93 10.70 -6.43 -10.56
N ALA A 94 10.92 -6.58 -11.86
CA ALA A 94 9.87 -6.79 -12.84
C ALA A 94 9.24 -8.19 -12.73
N GLN A 95 8.06 -8.34 -13.35
CA GLN A 95 7.45 -9.66 -13.55
C GLN A 95 8.35 -10.55 -14.45
N PRO A 96 8.34 -11.88 -14.27
CA PRO A 96 9.13 -12.80 -15.07
C PRO A 96 8.88 -12.64 -16.58
N ARG A 97 9.95 -12.67 -17.37
CA ARG A 97 9.91 -12.59 -18.83
C ARG A 97 10.83 -13.62 -19.45
N LYS A 98 10.57 -13.95 -20.72
CA LYS A 98 11.39 -14.85 -21.52
C LYS A 98 12.46 -14.07 -22.27
N ASP A 99 13.69 -14.59 -22.29
CA ASP A 99 14.75 -14.10 -23.17
C ASP A 99 14.59 -14.65 -24.59
N LYS A 100 15.51 -14.26 -25.50
CA LYS A 100 15.54 -14.75 -26.89
C LYS A 100 15.76 -16.26 -27.01
N ARG A 101 16.27 -16.90 -25.96
CA ARG A 101 16.51 -18.34 -25.85
C ARG A 101 15.41 -19.06 -25.07
N ASN A 102 14.29 -18.37 -24.82
CA ASN A 102 13.13 -18.87 -24.08
C ASN A 102 13.40 -19.19 -22.60
N ASN A 103 14.51 -18.70 -22.02
CA ASN A 103 14.79 -18.82 -20.59
C ASN A 103 14.03 -17.74 -19.81
N LEU A 104 13.55 -18.09 -18.61
CA LEU A 104 12.79 -17.19 -17.75
C LEU A 104 13.71 -16.42 -16.80
N PHE A 105 13.54 -15.11 -16.75
CA PHE A 105 14.30 -14.23 -15.87
C PHE A 105 13.45 -13.06 -15.35
N VAL A 106 13.90 -12.46 -14.25
CA VAL A 106 13.39 -11.22 -13.68
C VAL A 106 14.47 -10.16 -13.81
N SER A 107 14.10 -8.98 -14.29
CA SER A 107 14.98 -7.80 -14.32
C SER A 107 14.77 -6.99 -13.05
N ALA A 108 15.83 -6.75 -12.29
CA ALA A 108 15.86 -5.86 -11.16
C ALA A 108 16.64 -4.59 -11.49
N GLU A 109 16.05 -3.42 -11.28
CA GLU A 109 16.67 -2.12 -11.53
C GLU A 109 17.60 -1.74 -10.38
N VAL A 110 18.83 -1.36 -10.71
CA VAL A 110 19.84 -0.93 -9.73
C VAL A 110 19.62 0.54 -9.40
N HIS A 111 19.47 0.84 -8.10
CA HIS A 111 19.28 2.21 -7.65
C HIS A 111 20.54 3.05 -7.90
N GLY A 112 20.42 4.09 -8.73
CA GLY A 112 21.47 5.09 -9.00
C GLY A 112 22.57 4.66 -9.98
N GLY A 113 22.74 3.36 -10.27
CA GLY A 113 23.65 2.87 -11.32
C GLY A 113 25.10 3.41 -11.31
N ARG A 114 25.65 3.78 -10.14
CA ARG A 114 26.91 4.52 -10.01
C ARG A 114 28.14 3.81 -10.60
N LEU A 115 28.13 2.49 -10.67
CA LEU A 115 29.20 1.69 -11.30
C LEU A 115 28.97 1.43 -12.80
N GLY A 116 28.00 2.09 -13.43
CA GLY A 116 27.57 1.84 -14.80
C GLY A 116 26.63 0.64 -14.97
N ILE A 117 26.52 -0.21 -13.95
CA ILE A 117 25.56 -1.33 -13.91
C ILE A 117 24.19 -0.79 -13.50
N VAL A 118 23.25 -0.75 -14.45
CA VAL A 118 21.90 -0.19 -14.26
C VAL A 118 20.84 -1.26 -14.02
N SER A 119 21.11 -2.52 -14.38
CA SER A 119 20.16 -3.61 -14.19
C SER A 119 20.83 -4.92 -13.83
N VAL A 120 20.10 -5.76 -13.09
CA VAL A 120 20.45 -7.13 -12.77
C VAL A 120 19.41 -8.06 -13.38
N GLN A 121 19.83 -9.01 -14.21
CA GLN A 121 18.96 -10.07 -14.71
C GLN A 121 19.15 -11.33 -13.86
N ILE A 122 18.10 -11.73 -13.16
CA ILE A 122 18.09 -12.88 -12.25
C ILE A 122 17.28 -14.00 -12.89
N ARG A 123 17.91 -15.16 -13.08
CA ARG A 123 17.20 -16.34 -13.59
C ARG A 123 16.12 -16.81 -12.60
N CYS A 124 14.99 -17.32 -13.10
CA CYS A 124 13.90 -17.77 -12.23
C CYS A 124 14.31 -18.92 -11.31
N GLU A 125 15.23 -19.79 -11.73
CA GLU A 125 15.77 -20.86 -10.88
C GLU A 125 16.56 -20.29 -9.69
N ALA A 126 17.28 -19.18 -9.90
CA ALA A 126 18.01 -18.51 -8.82
C ALA A 126 17.06 -17.85 -7.80
N LEU A 127 15.90 -17.36 -8.25
CA LEU A 127 14.85 -16.86 -7.36
C LEU A 127 14.20 -18.00 -6.58
N ARG A 128 13.81 -19.08 -7.26
CA ARG A 128 13.27 -20.31 -6.68
C ARG A 128 14.18 -20.82 -5.55
N ASP A 129 15.46 -21.02 -5.86
CA ASP A 129 16.43 -21.62 -4.95
C ASP A 129 16.84 -20.70 -3.78
N TYR A 130 16.45 -19.42 -3.81
CA TYR A 130 16.74 -18.47 -2.74
C TYR A 130 15.52 -18.13 -1.87
N PHE A 131 14.36 -17.89 -2.48
CA PHE A 131 13.15 -17.41 -1.82
C PHE A 131 12.15 -18.52 -1.51
N TYR A 132 12.05 -19.54 -2.35
CA TYR A 132 11.00 -20.56 -2.29
C TYR A 132 11.47 -21.87 -1.66
N VAL A 133 12.59 -21.84 -0.92
CA VAL A 133 13.15 -23.01 -0.24
C VAL A 133 13.28 -22.78 1.27
N GLY A 134 13.17 -23.86 2.04
CA GLY A 134 13.40 -23.85 3.49
C GLY A 134 14.89 -23.74 3.83
N ASN A 135 15.73 -24.48 3.10
CA ASN A 135 17.17 -24.51 3.32
C ASN A 135 17.94 -24.18 2.03
N ARG A 136 18.52 -22.97 1.96
CA ARG A 136 19.28 -22.48 0.79
C ARG A 136 20.57 -23.26 0.48
N ARG A 137 20.93 -24.26 1.28
CA ARG A 137 22.09 -25.14 1.07
C ARG A 137 21.74 -26.46 0.39
N CYS A 138 20.46 -26.83 0.36
CA CYS A 138 20.01 -28.05 -0.32
C CYS A 138 19.47 -27.72 -1.71
N ALA A 139 19.52 -28.68 -2.63
CA ALA A 139 18.92 -28.55 -3.95
C ALA A 139 17.38 -28.64 -3.86
N TRP A 140 16.67 -28.07 -4.84
CA TRP A 140 15.20 -27.98 -4.87
C TRP A 140 14.52 -29.33 -4.68
N ASP A 141 15.01 -30.37 -5.38
CA ASP A 141 14.51 -31.75 -5.37
C ASP A 141 14.61 -32.44 -4.00
N ARG A 142 15.40 -31.87 -3.07
CA ARG A 142 15.64 -32.42 -1.73
C ARG A 142 15.08 -31.53 -0.62
N GLN A 143 14.32 -30.49 -0.96
CA GLN A 143 13.71 -29.61 0.02
C GLN A 143 12.43 -30.23 0.57
N PRO A 144 12.17 -30.13 1.88
CA PRO A 144 10.79 -30.22 2.34
C PRO A 144 9.99 -29.04 1.80
N SER A 145 8.71 -29.28 1.48
CA SER A 145 7.82 -28.22 1.03
C SER A 145 7.52 -27.22 2.17
N PHE A 146 7.08 -26.00 1.83
CA PHE A 146 6.63 -25.04 2.83
C PHE A 146 5.41 -25.54 3.60
N TYR A 147 4.55 -26.34 2.96
CA TYR A 147 3.43 -27.02 3.60
C TYR A 147 3.91 -28.04 4.64
N GLU A 148 4.94 -28.83 4.33
CA GLU A 148 5.56 -29.78 5.28
C GLU A 148 6.25 -29.06 6.44
N LEU A 149 6.97 -27.96 6.18
CA LEU A 149 7.62 -27.16 7.23
C LEU A 149 6.61 -26.62 8.25
N LEU A 150 5.44 -26.20 7.76
CA LEU A 150 4.33 -25.69 8.57
C LEU A 150 3.39 -26.80 9.07
N ARG A 151 3.58 -28.06 8.64
CA ARG A 151 2.75 -29.24 8.96
C ARG A 151 1.27 -29.06 8.60
N VAL A 152 1.02 -28.55 7.40
CA VAL A 152 -0.33 -28.30 6.86
C VAL A 152 -0.47 -28.92 5.48
N ASN A 153 -1.72 -29.08 5.00
CA ASN A 153 -1.97 -29.53 3.63
C ASN A 153 -1.91 -28.35 2.63
N PRO A 154 -1.77 -28.61 1.32
CA PRO A 154 -1.79 -27.57 0.29
C PRO A 154 -3.10 -26.80 0.15
N ASN A 155 -4.23 -27.34 0.61
CA ASN A 155 -5.56 -26.72 0.55
C ASN A 155 -5.91 -25.92 1.82
N VAL A 156 -4.93 -25.69 2.71
CA VAL A 156 -5.16 -25.05 4.01
C VAL A 156 -5.70 -23.63 3.87
N SER A 157 -6.70 -23.28 4.67
CA SER A 157 -7.26 -21.93 4.69
C SER A 157 -6.24 -20.92 5.26
N PRO A 158 -6.34 -19.61 4.92
CA PRO A 158 -5.46 -18.58 5.49
C PRO A 158 -5.47 -18.54 7.03
N THR A 159 -6.64 -18.75 7.64
CA THR A 159 -6.81 -18.82 9.09
C THR A 159 -6.03 -19.97 9.70
N GLU A 160 -6.25 -21.20 9.21
CA GLU A 160 -5.56 -22.40 9.70
C GLU A 160 -4.05 -22.32 9.47
N LEU A 161 -3.63 -21.77 8.33
CA LEU A 161 -2.23 -21.53 8.00
C LEU A 161 -1.55 -20.63 9.06
N ARG A 162 -2.22 -19.55 9.50
CA ARG A 162 -1.69 -18.69 10.56
C ARG A 162 -1.63 -19.40 11.90
N LEU A 163 -2.66 -20.17 12.25
CA LEU A 163 -2.68 -20.94 13.50
C LEU A 163 -1.54 -21.95 13.52
N ALA A 164 -1.34 -22.70 12.43
CA ALA A 164 -0.23 -23.63 12.27
C ALA A 164 1.13 -22.93 12.39
N PHE A 165 1.31 -21.77 11.76
CA PHE A 165 2.52 -20.96 11.91
C PHE A 165 2.78 -20.56 13.38
N LYS A 166 1.75 -20.10 14.10
CA LYS A 166 1.86 -19.70 15.50
C LYS A 166 2.22 -20.89 16.39
N LEU A 167 1.52 -22.01 16.25
CA LEU A 167 1.80 -23.25 16.98
C LEU A 167 3.21 -23.76 16.70
N ARG A 168 3.60 -23.85 15.43
CA ARG A 168 4.93 -24.32 15.03
C ARG A 168 6.05 -23.41 15.52
N THR A 169 5.81 -22.10 15.57
CA THR A 169 6.73 -21.15 16.18
C THR A 169 6.92 -21.41 17.68
N LEU A 170 5.83 -21.70 18.41
CA LEU A 170 5.89 -22.03 19.84
C LEU A 170 6.63 -23.36 20.07
N GLU A 171 6.34 -24.40 19.27
CA GLU A 171 7.04 -25.69 19.33
C GLU A 171 8.55 -25.53 19.16
N LEU A 172 8.99 -24.83 18.09
CA LEU A 172 10.41 -24.61 17.82
C LEU A 172 11.10 -23.81 18.93
N ARG A 173 10.40 -22.82 19.52
CA ARG A 173 10.92 -22.06 20.66
C ARG A 173 11.06 -22.93 21.90
N ALA A 174 10.07 -23.79 22.19
CA ALA A 174 10.11 -24.70 23.32
C ALA A 174 11.28 -25.71 23.20
N THR A 175 11.58 -26.18 21.99
CA THR A 175 12.72 -27.08 21.74
C THR A 175 14.04 -26.34 21.52
N HIS A 176 14.12 -25.02 21.75
CA HIS A 176 15.32 -24.21 21.55
C HIS A 176 15.94 -24.37 20.15
N ALA A 177 15.09 -24.47 19.12
CA ALA A 177 15.53 -24.65 17.76
C ALA A 177 16.41 -23.47 17.28
N PRO A 178 17.39 -23.72 16.39
CA PRO A 178 18.19 -22.68 15.78
C PRO A 178 17.37 -21.54 15.17
N VAL A 179 17.86 -20.30 15.28
CA VAL A 179 17.23 -19.09 14.71
C VAL A 179 16.98 -19.23 13.20
N ILE A 180 17.82 -20.00 12.49
CA ILE A 180 17.66 -20.25 11.05
C ILE A 180 16.37 -20.99 10.73
N ASP A 181 15.92 -21.90 11.60
CA ASP A 181 14.69 -22.67 11.41
C ASP A 181 13.46 -21.79 11.63
N LEU A 182 13.50 -20.92 12.64
CA LEU A 182 12.46 -19.90 12.86
C LEU A 182 12.34 -18.95 11.66
N ARG A 183 13.47 -18.55 11.06
CA ARG A 183 13.48 -17.71 9.85
C ARG A 183 12.99 -18.46 8.61
N ALA A 184 13.26 -19.76 8.50
CA ALA A 184 12.73 -20.60 7.43
C ALA A 184 11.21 -20.74 7.57
N LEU A 185 10.70 -20.96 8.79
CA LEU A 185 9.28 -21.02 9.10
C LEU A 185 8.56 -19.70 8.80
N GLU A 186 9.14 -18.57 9.25
CA GLU A 186 8.58 -17.23 8.96
C GLU A 186 8.53 -16.94 7.46
N ARG A 187 9.56 -17.35 6.70
CA ARG A 187 9.57 -17.22 5.23
C ARG A 187 8.48 -18.07 4.59
N ALA A 188 8.37 -19.35 4.98
CA ALA A 188 7.33 -20.24 4.48
C ALA A 188 5.94 -19.65 4.69
N PHE A 189 5.66 -19.17 5.92
CA PHE A 189 4.39 -18.53 6.22
C PHE A 189 4.14 -17.27 5.40
N ASN A 190 5.12 -16.37 5.29
CA ASN A 190 4.96 -15.13 4.52
C ASN A 190 4.77 -15.34 3.01
N ILE A 191 5.31 -16.42 2.45
CA ILE A 191 5.05 -16.80 1.04
C ILE A 191 3.65 -17.37 0.90
N LEU A 192 3.26 -18.35 1.74
CA LEU A 192 1.97 -19.01 1.64
C LEU A 192 0.79 -18.11 2.05
N ALA A 193 0.99 -17.14 2.95
CA ALA A 193 -0.07 -16.23 3.39
C ALA A 193 -0.42 -15.16 2.33
N HIS A 194 0.42 -14.97 1.31
CA HIS A 194 0.15 -14.05 0.22
C HIS A 194 -0.30 -14.84 -1.02
N SER A 195 -1.54 -14.64 -1.47
CA SER A 195 -2.17 -15.47 -2.52
C SER A 195 -1.35 -15.59 -3.81
N GLU A 196 -0.84 -14.47 -4.34
CA GLU A 196 -0.01 -14.48 -5.56
C GLU A 196 1.31 -15.26 -5.38
N LEU A 197 1.95 -15.14 -4.21
CA LEU A 197 3.20 -15.84 -3.91
C LEU A 197 2.95 -17.33 -3.62
N ARG A 198 1.82 -17.66 -2.98
CA ARG A 198 1.35 -19.04 -2.80
C ARG A 198 1.10 -19.71 -4.14
N ALA A 199 0.35 -19.06 -5.04
CA ALA A 199 0.10 -19.58 -6.39
C ALA A 199 1.40 -19.77 -7.18
N CYS A 200 2.35 -18.83 -7.08
CA CYS A 200 3.69 -18.98 -7.65
C CYS A 200 4.42 -20.21 -7.06
N TYR A 201 4.33 -20.41 -5.75
CA TYR A 201 4.94 -21.55 -5.09
C TYR A 201 4.32 -22.89 -5.50
N ASP A 202 3.00 -22.96 -5.59
CA ASP A 202 2.26 -24.15 -6.03
C ASP A 202 2.60 -24.50 -7.49
N ALA A 203 2.74 -23.49 -8.36
CA ALA A 203 3.22 -23.70 -9.73
C ALA A 203 4.64 -24.28 -9.77
N LEU A 204 5.55 -23.77 -8.92
CA LEU A 204 6.93 -24.26 -8.81
C LEU A 204 7.03 -25.69 -8.26
N LEU A 205 6.10 -26.09 -7.39
CA LEU A 205 6.02 -27.48 -6.91
C LEU A 205 5.61 -28.44 -8.03
N ASN A 206 4.71 -28.03 -8.92
CA ASN A 206 4.26 -28.84 -10.06
C ASN A 206 5.29 -28.88 -11.19
N ASP A 207 5.87 -27.73 -11.54
CA ASP A 207 6.93 -27.60 -12.54
C ASP A 207 8.03 -26.67 -12.00
N PRO A 208 9.22 -27.21 -11.65
CA PRO A 208 10.34 -26.42 -11.16
C PRO A 208 10.86 -25.35 -12.14
N ALA A 209 10.51 -25.43 -13.43
CA ALA A 209 10.86 -24.44 -14.45
C ALA A 209 9.79 -23.33 -14.60
N SER A 210 8.72 -23.37 -13.80
CA SER A 210 7.69 -22.32 -13.79
C SER A 210 8.28 -20.94 -13.47
N PRO A 211 7.66 -19.85 -13.96
CA PRO A 211 8.10 -18.49 -13.65
C PRO A 211 8.09 -18.23 -12.13
N ALA A 212 9.24 -17.81 -11.59
CA ALA A 212 9.39 -17.48 -10.17
C ALA A 212 9.28 -15.96 -9.94
N LEU A 213 8.35 -15.54 -9.10
CA LEU A 213 8.18 -14.13 -8.73
C LEU A 213 9.25 -13.68 -7.73
N PHE A 214 9.73 -12.44 -7.86
CA PHE A 214 10.51 -11.81 -6.80
C PHE A 214 9.55 -11.40 -5.66
N PRO A 215 9.64 -11.98 -4.45
CA PRO A 215 8.67 -11.69 -3.39
C PRO A 215 8.60 -10.20 -3.07
N TYR A 216 7.39 -9.67 -3.07
CA TYR A 216 7.11 -8.25 -2.77
C TYR A 216 7.80 -7.23 -3.70
N GLY A 217 8.18 -7.59 -4.93
CA GLY A 217 8.64 -6.62 -5.95
C GLY A 217 9.95 -5.86 -5.66
N GLY A 218 10.63 -6.20 -4.56
CA GLY A 218 12.04 -5.94 -4.26
C GLY A 218 12.52 -4.48 -4.24
N PHE A 219 12.34 -3.78 -3.11
CA PHE A 219 13.28 -2.74 -2.68
C PHE A 219 14.26 -3.31 -1.65
N GLY A 220 15.54 -2.99 -1.78
CA GLY A 220 16.53 -3.28 -0.75
C GLY A 220 17.90 -3.70 -1.27
N SER A 221 18.76 -4.13 -0.36
CA SER A 221 20.13 -4.54 -0.67
C SER A 221 20.16 -5.97 -1.21
N LEU A 222 20.78 -6.15 -2.37
CA LEU A 222 20.95 -7.41 -3.07
C LEU A 222 22.45 -7.72 -3.22
N LEU A 223 22.85 -8.93 -2.82
CA LEU A 223 24.17 -9.49 -3.08
C LEU A 223 24.02 -10.74 -3.96
N ILE A 224 24.71 -10.75 -5.10
CA ILE A 224 24.57 -11.78 -6.12
C ILE A 224 25.93 -12.22 -6.66
N ALA A 225 25.96 -13.45 -7.17
CA ALA A 225 27.06 -13.96 -7.97
C ALA A 225 26.62 -14.11 -9.43
N GLY A 226 27.52 -13.81 -10.37
CA GLY A 226 27.20 -13.85 -11.79
C GLY A 226 28.32 -13.33 -12.68
N ALA A 227 27.94 -12.72 -13.80
CA ALA A 227 28.86 -12.09 -14.75
C ALA A 227 28.29 -10.78 -15.27
N CYS A 228 29.15 -9.80 -15.47
CA CYS A 228 28.77 -8.54 -16.11
C CYS A 228 28.69 -8.71 -17.63
N SER A 229 27.78 -7.96 -18.26
CA SER A 229 27.63 -7.89 -19.71
C SER A 229 28.86 -7.25 -20.37
N ARG A 230 29.03 -7.46 -21.69
CA ARG A 230 30.17 -6.89 -22.44
C ARG A 230 30.18 -5.35 -22.44
N ASP A 231 29.00 -4.74 -22.43
CA ASP A 231 28.80 -3.29 -22.33
C ASP A 231 28.84 -2.77 -20.89
N GLY A 232 28.96 -3.65 -19.89
CA GLY A 232 29.04 -3.28 -18.48
C GLY A 232 27.74 -2.80 -17.82
N SER A 233 26.65 -2.70 -18.59
CA SER A 233 25.37 -2.12 -18.15
C SER A 233 24.49 -3.09 -17.35
N THR A 234 24.66 -4.39 -17.57
CA THR A 234 23.76 -5.44 -17.07
C THR A 234 24.54 -6.53 -16.37
N PHE A 235 24.13 -6.89 -15.15
CA PHE A 235 24.71 -8.01 -14.43
C PHE A 235 23.81 -9.24 -14.53
N TYR A 236 24.30 -10.32 -15.12
CA TYR A 236 23.58 -11.59 -15.23
C TYR A 236 23.85 -12.44 -13.99
N ALA A 237 22.87 -12.48 -13.08
CA ALA A 237 22.96 -13.20 -11.83
C ALA A 237 22.71 -14.71 -12.04
N SER A 238 23.70 -15.52 -11.68
CA SER A 238 23.58 -16.97 -11.63
C SER A 238 23.02 -17.44 -10.29
N ARG A 239 23.25 -16.69 -9.20
CA ARG A 239 22.84 -17.02 -7.84
C ARG A 239 22.63 -15.77 -6.98
N ILE A 240 21.60 -15.78 -6.14
CA ILE A 240 21.44 -14.80 -5.05
C ILE A 240 22.18 -15.31 -3.81
N LEU A 241 23.06 -14.48 -3.26
CA LEU A 241 23.84 -14.78 -2.05
C LEU A 241 23.15 -14.21 -0.81
N SER A 242 22.61 -13.00 -0.90
CA SER A 242 21.82 -12.37 0.15
C SER A 242 20.86 -11.33 -0.44
N PHE A 243 19.77 -11.10 0.26
CA PHE A 243 18.82 -10.03 -0.02
C PHE A 243 18.23 -9.56 1.30
N LEU A 244 18.31 -8.26 1.53
CA LEU A 244 17.77 -7.57 2.69
C LEU A 244 16.73 -6.55 2.20
N PRO A 245 15.43 -6.83 2.33
CA PRO A 245 14.40 -5.90 1.90
C PRO A 245 14.36 -4.67 2.80
N GLU A 246 14.02 -3.53 2.22
CA GLU A 246 13.77 -2.29 2.96
C GLU A 246 12.46 -2.42 3.74
N GLN A 247 12.54 -2.26 5.07
CA GLN A 247 11.43 -2.48 5.98
C GLN A 247 11.12 -1.25 6.81
N LYS A 248 9.82 -0.98 7.05
CA LYS A 248 9.36 0.07 7.95
C LYS A 248 8.32 -0.45 8.93
N PHE A 249 8.52 -0.19 10.21
CA PHE A 249 7.49 -0.39 11.21
C PHE A 249 6.50 0.78 11.19
N LYS A 250 5.21 0.50 11.26
CA LYS A 250 4.17 1.54 11.36
C LYS A 250 3.10 1.16 12.38
N HIS A 251 2.55 2.18 13.02
CA HIS A 251 1.37 2.10 13.87
C HIS A 251 0.38 3.19 13.42
N PHE A 252 -0.84 2.81 13.07
CA PHE A 252 -1.89 3.76 12.64
C PHE A 252 -3.30 3.20 12.83
N GLN A 253 -4.30 4.05 12.66
CA GLN A 253 -5.72 3.69 12.67
C GLN A 253 -6.23 3.47 11.24
N ALA A 254 -6.75 2.28 10.95
CA ALA A 254 -7.25 1.88 9.64
C ALA A 254 -8.80 1.84 9.65
N PRO A 255 -9.49 2.63 8.81
CA PRO A 255 -10.95 2.56 8.70
C PRO A 255 -11.41 1.21 8.14
N VAL A 256 -12.35 0.55 8.83
CA VAL A 256 -12.86 -0.77 8.40
C VAL A 256 -13.62 -0.68 7.08
N ARG A 257 -14.25 0.47 6.77
CA ARG A 257 -14.89 0.73 5.46
C ARG A 257 -13.95 0.58 4.25
N ASN A 258 -12.63 0.73 4.45
CA ASN A 258 -11.62 0.59 3.41
C ASN A 258 -11.10 -0.86 3.26
N VAL A 259 -11.59 -1.79 4.07
CA VAL A 259 -11.24 -3.21 4.00
C VAL A 259 -12.16 -3.91 3.00
N VAL A 260 -11.58 -4.62 2.03
CA VAL A 260 -12.32 -5.50 1.12
C VAL A 260 -12.38 -6.90 1.71
N PHE A 261 -13.58 -7.42 1.93
CA PHE A 261 -13.81 -8.70 2.58
C PHE A 261 -14.05 -9.81 1.55
N TYR A 262 -13.32 -10.90 1.64
CA TYR A 262 -13.59 -12.16 0.95
C TYR A 262 -13.98 -13.20 2.00
N ASN A 263 -14.37 -14.40 1.56
CA ASN A 263 -14.88 -15.41 2.48
C ASN A 263 -13.82 -15.94 3.46
N ASP A 264 -12.54 -15.89 3.09
CA ASP A 264 -11.42 -16.48 3.84
C ASP A 264 -10.32 -15.47 4.21
N HIS A 265 -10.33 -14.29 3.60
CA HIS A 265 -9.37 -13.23 3.83
C HIS A 265 -9.99 -11.84 3.62
N ALA A 266 -9.28 -10.80 4.03
CA ALA A 266 -9.66 -9.42 3.80
C ALA A 266 -8.43 -8.58 3.44
N ILE A 267 -8.63 -7.52 2.65
CA ILE A 267 -7.54 -6.68 2.16
C ILE A 267 -7.82 -5.22 2.49
N TYR A 268 -6.96 -4.62 3.31
CA TYR A 268 -6.97 -3.17 3.51
C TYR A 268 -6.05 -2.48 2.52
N ARG A 269 -6.55 -1.39 1.93
CA ARG A 269 -5.74 -0.44 1.16
C ARG A 269 -5.97 0.97 1.70
N ASP A 270 -4.89 1.72 1.88
CA ASP A 270 -5.01 3.13 2.26
C ASP A 270 -5.65 3.96 1.13
N SER A 271 -6.12 5.17 1.46
CA SER A 271 -6.80 6.05 0.50
C SER A 271 -5.94 6.41 -0.71
N ARG A 272 -4.61 6.43 -0.55
CA ARG A 272 -3.66 6.72 -1.62
C ARG A 272 -3.31 5.48 -2.46
N ARG A 273 -3.77 4.30 -2.05
CA ARG A 273 -3.37 2.99 -2.60
C ARG A 273 -1.84 2.93 -2.73
N LYS A 274 -1.16 3.06 -1.61
CA LYS A 274 0.29 2.90 -1.44
C LYS A 274 0.61 1.87 -0.36
N LEU A 275 -0.36 1.46 0.44
CA LEU A 275 -0.20 0.50 1.51
C LEU A 275 -1.23 -0.63 1.39
N GLU A 276 -0.79 -1.86 1.59
CA GLU A 276 -1.61 -3.07 1.55
C GLU A 276 -1.41 -3.94 2.78
N ILE A 277 -2.51 -4.45 3.33
CA ILE A 277 -2.51 -5.40 4.43
C ILE A 277 -3.48 -6.53 4.10
N PHE A 278 -3.01 -7.77 4.27
CA PHE A 278 -3.82 -8.97 4.17
C PHE A 278 -4.19 -9.45 5.57
N PHE A 279 -5.47 -9.66 5.79
CA PHE A 279 -6.02 -10.20 7.02
C PHE A 279 -6.68 -11.55 6.75
N ASP A 280 -6.55 -12.46 7.71
CA ASP A 280 -7.40 -13.64 7.91
C ASP A 280 -8.19 -13.50 9.22
N HIS A 281 -9.14 -14.40 9.46
CA HIS A 281 -10.03 -14.35 10.63
C HIS A 281 -9.29 -14.45 11.98
N THR A 282 -8.04 -14.94 12.01
CA THR A 282 -7.24 -14.94 13.23
C THR A 282 -6.56 -13.57 13.45
N SER A 283 -6.12 -12.91 12.38
CA SER A 283 -5.45 -11.60 12.46
C SER A 283 -6.39 -10.42 12.64
N LEU A 284 -7.59 -10.51 12.06
CA LEU A 284 -8.68 -9.58 12.26
C LEU A 284 -9.80 -10.43 12.89
N PRO A 285 -10.01 -10.39 14.21
CA PRO A 285 -10.95 -11.30 14.86
C PRO A 285 -12.39 -10.76 14.73
N LEU A 286 -12.88 -10.68 13.49
CA LEU A 286 -14.24 -10.30 13.12
C LEU A 286 -14.91 -11.45 12.38
N LEU A 287 -16.20 -11.67 12.64
CA LEU A 287 -17.01 -12.65 11.90
C LEU A 287 -17.56 -12.00 10.62
N TRP A 288 -16.76 -11.99 9.56
CA TRP A 288 -17.17 -11.47 8.24
C TRP A 288 -17.40 -12.54 7.19
N ASP A 289 -18.02 -12.09 6.10
CA ASP A 289 -18.12 -12.77 4.82
C ASP A 289 -18.05 -11.71 3.70
N SER A 290 -18.18 -12.14 2.44
CA SER A 290 -18.18 -11.23 1.29
C SER A 290 -19.38 -10.27 1.23
N SER A 291 -20.49 -10.54 1.93
CA SER A 291 -21.66 -9.64 1.99
C SER A 291 -21.33 -8.32 2.67
N TRP A 292 -20.32 -8.28 3.55
CA TRP A 292 -19.85 -7.05 4.18
C TRP A 292 -19.49 -5.98 3.16
N ASN A 293 -19.04 -6.35 1.97
CA ASN A 293 -18.71 -5.38 0.92
C ASN A 293 -19.91 -4.53 0.48
N GLN A 294 -21.14 -5.01 0.67
CA GLN A 294 -22.36 -4.28 0.32
C GLN A 294 -22.64 -3.14 1.31
N TRP A 295 -22.23 -3.27 2.57
CA TRP A 295 -22.62 -2.35 3.64
C TRP A 295 -21.47 -1.86 4.53
N ARG A 296 -20.23 -2.30 4.31
CA ARG A 296 -19.05 -1.90 5.10
C ARG A 296 -18.82 -0.40 5.13
N HIS A 297 -19.38 0.34 4.17
CA HIS A 297 -19.30 1.80 4.14
C HIS A 297 -20.06 2.48 5.28
N LEU A 298 -21.05 1.79 5.87
CA LEU A 298 -21.75 2.22 7.07
C LEU A 298 -20.89 2.05 8.35
N LEU A 299 -19.76 1.34 8.26
CA LEU A 299 -18.83 1.15 9.38
C LEU A 299 -17.88 2.35 9.49
N GLY A 300 -18.19 3.26 10.40
CA GLY A 300 -17.29 4.37 10.78
C GLY A 300 -16.11 3.96 11.67
N VAL A 301 -16.07 2.72 12.13
CA VAL A 301 -15.06 2.21 13.06
C VAL A 301 -13.67 2.15 12.42
N LYS A 302 -12.64 2.47 13.21
CA LYS A 302 -11.23 2.32 12.85
C LYS A 302 -10.59 1.26 13.74
N ILE A 303 -9.74 0.42 13.16
CA ILE A 303 -8.94 -0.57 13.89
C ILE A 303 -7.51 -0.08 14.04
N GLY A 304 -6.90 -0.32 15.19
CA GLY A 304 -5.48 -0.05 15.39
C GLY A 304 -4.66 -1.13 14.70
N VAL A 305 -3.70 -0.72 13.86
CA VAL A 305 -2.80 -1.63 13.15
C VAL A 305 -1.37 -1.32 13.56
N LYS A 306 -0.62 -2.35 14.00
CA LYS A 306 0.83 -2.33 14.13
C LYS A 306 1.41 -3.38 13.21
N ALA A 307 2.28 -2.99 12.29
CA ALA A 307 2.88 -3.94 11.36
C ALA A 307 4.25 -3.53 10.83
N THR A 308 5.03 -4.53 10.40
CA THR A 308 6.22 -4.34 9.58
C THR A 308 5.84 -4.37 8.10
N PHE A 309 6.16 -3.30 7.38
CA PHE A 309 5.92 -3.15 5.95
C PHE A 309 7.20 -3.36 5.15
N ILE A 310 7.12 -4.13 4.06
CA ILE A 310 8.18 -4.22 3.04
C ILE A 310 7.88 -3.19 1.96
N GLN A 311 8.90 -2.44 1.57
CA GLN A 311 8.82 -1.53 0.44
C GLN A 311 8.99 -2.25 -0.89
N SER A 312 8.25 -1.76 -1.87
CA SER A 312 8.19 -2.25 -3.23
C SER A 312 7.88 -1.07 -4.16
N SER A 313 7.94 -1.31 -5.46
CA SER A 313 7.35 -0.40 -6.44
C SER A 313 6.41 -1.15 -7.38
N LYS A 314 5.38 -0.44 -7.82
CA LYS A 314 4.44 -0.91 -8.83
C LYS A 314 4.33 0.17 -9.91
N TYR A 315 4.36 -0.25 -11.16
CA TYR A 315 3.97 0.62 -12.26
C TYR A 315 2.45 0.70 -12.30
N GLN A 316 1.91 1.91 -12.22
CA GLN A 316 0.48 2.15 -12.33
C GLN A 316 0.19 3.03 -13.54
N HIS A 317 -0.65 2.54 -14.44
CA HIS A 317 -1.15 3.35 -15.54
C HIS A 317 -2.17 4.36 -15.02
N ARG A 318 -1.89 5.66 -15.16
CA ARG A 318 -2.81 6.76 -14.82
C ARG A 318 -2.75 7.80 -15.95
N ALA A 319 -3.91 8.29 -16.38
CA ALA A 319 -4.02 9.35 -17.41
C ALA A 319 -3.19 9.10 -18.69
N GLY A 320 -3.15 7.85 -19.19
CA GLY A 320 -2.42 7.51 -20.42
C GLY A 320 -0.92 7.32 -20.26
N ALA A 321 -0.37 7.40 -19.04
CA ALA A 321 1.05 7.20 -18.77
C ALA A 321 1.31 6.22 -17.61
N TRP A 322 2.40 5.46 -17.71
CA TRP A 322 2.87 4.60 -16.64
C TRP A 322 3.61 5.42 -15.58
N HIS A 323 3.05 5.45 -14.38
CA HIS A 323 3.64 6.14 -13.24
C HIS A 323 4.28 5.13 -12.31
N TRP A 324 5.49 5.45 -11.87
CA TRP A 324 6.17 4.71 -10.83
C TRP A 324 5.60 5.08 -9.46
N VAL A 325 5.09 4.10 -8.72
CA VAL A 325 4.51 4.33 -7.39
C VAL A 325 5.20 3.44 -6.37
N LYS A 326 5.74 4.07 -5.33
CA LYS A 326 6.22 3.38 -4.14
C LYS A 326 5.04 2.75 -3.39
N TRP A 327 5.16 1.45 -3.12
CA TRP A 327 4.11 0.63 -2.54
C TRP A 327 4.67 -0.15 -1.34
N GLU A 328 3.87 -0.33 -0.31
CA GLU A 328 4.25 -0.99 0.93
C GLU A 328 3.26 -2.11 1.25
N THR A 329 3.76 -3.31 1.50
CA THR A 329 2.93 -4.47 1.87
C THR A 329 3.31 -4.93 3.27
N ALA A 330 2.33 -5.08 4.15
CA ALA A 330 2.56 -5.62 5.48
C ALA A 330 2.98 -7.09 5.41
N LEU A 331 4.00 -7.46 6.19
CA LEU A 331 4.40 -8.85 6.36
C LEU A 331 3.34 -9.61 7.16
N PRO A 332 2.72 -10.68 6.61
CA PRO A 332 1.71 -11.45 7.33
C PRO A 332 2.15 -11.91 8.71
N SER A 333 3.41 -12.32 8.89
CA SER A 333 3.95 -12.79 10.19
C SER A 333 4.05 -11.72 11.26
N ARG A 334 4.00 -10.43 10.90
CA ARG A 334 4.30 -9.27 11.76
C ARG A 334 3.19 -8.23 11.70
N ILE A 335 1.95 -8.68 11.84
CA ILE A 335 0.76 -7.81 11.94
C ILE A 335 0.08 -8.06 13.27
N GLU A 336 -0.23 -6.98 13.97
CA GLU A 336 -1.07 -6.96 15.17
C GLU A 336 -2.22 -5.98 14.94
N VAL A 337 -3.43 -6.41 15.30
CA VAL A 337 -4.65 -5.61 15.18
C VAL A 337 -5.27 -5.43 16.56
N ALA A 338 -5.64 -4.18 16.87
CA ALA A 338 -6.42 -3.82 18.03
C ALA A 338 -7.82 -3.36 17.60
N LEU A 339 -8.86 -4.02 18.11
CA LEU A 339 -10.24 -3.63 17.85
C LEU A 339 -10.74 -2.66 18.94
N PRO A 340 -11.55 -1.64 18.59
CA PRO A 340 -12.24 -0.82 19.57
C PRO A 340 -13.24 -1.64 20.39
N ALA A 341 -13.45 -1.26 21.66
CA ALA A 341 -14.35 -1.98 22.57
C ALA A 341 -15.81 -2.04 22.06
N ASN A 342 -16.27 -1.00 21.36
CA ASN A 342 -17.64 -0.92 20.83
C ASN A 342 -17.80 -1.45 19.40
N ILE A 343 -16.84 -2.22 18.88
CA ILE A 343 -16.89 -2.68 17.48
C ILE A 343 -18.11 -3.56 17.18
N SER A 344 -18.50 -4.43 18.11
CA SER A 344 -19.64 -5.35 17.95
C SER A 344 -20.96 -4.59 17.81
N GLU A 345 -21.16 -3.55 18.63
CA GLU A 345 -22.34 -2.68 18.57
C GLU A 345 -22.40 -1.92 17.23
N GLN A 346 -21.26 -1.39 16.78
CA GLN A 346 -21.19 -0.69 15.50
C GLN A 346 -21.48 -1.62 14.31
N ILE A 347 -21.00 -2.88 14.36
CA ILE A 347 -21.30 -3.88 13.33
C ILE A 347 -22.79 -4.23 13.33
N ALA A 348 -23.38 -4.46 14.51
CA ALA A 348 -24.80 -4.76 14.62
C ALA A 348 -25.66 -3.61 14.08
N GLY A 349 -25.34 -2.37 14.45
CA GLY A 349 -26.01 -1.17 13.95
C GLY A 349 -25.90 -1.04 12.43
N ALA A 350 -24.70 -1.19 11.87
CA ALA A 350 -24.49 -1.10 10.42
C ALA A 350 -25.27 -2.19 9.64
N ARG A 351 -25.30 -3.43 10.15
CA ARG A 351 -26.09 -4.52 9.57
C ARG A 351 -27.59 -4.24 9.63
N GLN A 352 -28.08 -3.77 10.78
CA GLN A 352 -29.50 -3.42 10.95
C GLN A 352 -29.90 -2.30 9.98
N THR A 353 -29.05 -1.29 9.84
CA THR A 353 -29.26 -0.21 8.88
C THR A 353 -29.32 -0.73 7.45
N HIS A 354 -28.38 -1.56 7.02
CA HIS A 354 -28.40 -2.16 5.69
C HIS A 354 -29.65 -3.02 5.45
N HIS A 355 -30.04 -3.82 6.44
CA HIS A 355 -31.25 -4.64 6.36
C HIS A 355 -32.51 -3.78 6.20
N ARG A 356 -32.63 -2.69 6.97
CA ARG A 356 -33.75 -1.73 6.84
C ARG A 356 -33.76 -1.07 5.44
N VAL A 357 -32.61 -0.65 4.92
CA VAL A 357 -32.53 -0.08 3.57
C VAL A 357 -32.99 -1.09 2.51
N GLY A 358 -32.61 -2.36 2.64
CA GLY A 358 -33.08 -3.42 1.74
C GLY A 358 -34.58 -3.71 1.87
N GLN A 359 -35.09 -3.76 3.11
CA GLN A 359 -36.51 -4.03 3.39
C GLN A 359 -37.45 -2.98 2.77
N PHE A 360 -37.02 -1.72 2.75
CA PHE A 360 -37.83 -0.59 2.26
C PHE A 360 -37.34 -0.04 0.91
N ALA A 361 -36.61 -0.83 0.11
CA ALA A 361 -35.98 -0.37 -1.12
C ALA A 361 -36.94 0.35 -2.07
N ASP A 362 -38.11 -0.24 -2.37
CA ASP A 362 -39.11 0.35 -3.28
C ASP A 362 -39.67 1.68 -2.75
N ALA A 363 -39.93 1.76 -1.44
CA ALA A 363 -40.39 2.98 -0.79
C ALA A 363 -39.31 4.08 -0.81
N LEU A 364 -38.06 3.69 -0.56
CA LEU A 364 -36.91 4.60 -0.63
C LEU A 364 -36.68 5.10 -2.06
N ASP A 365 -36.91 4.28 -3.08
CA ASP A 365 -36.80 4.69 -4.49
C ASP A 365 -37.86 5.70 -4.90
N GLN A 366 -39.09 5.59 -4.38
CA GLN A 366 -40.11 6.63 -4.56
C GLN A 366 -39.70 7.96 -3.91
N ILE A 367 -39.11 7.91 -2.71
CA ILE A 367 -38.58 9.11 -2.05
C ILE A 367 -37.40 9.69 -2.84
N ARG A 368 -36.50 8.84 -3.36
CA ARG A 368 -35.37 9.24 -4.21
C ARG A 368 -35.84 9.96 -5.48
N ALA A 369 -36.84 9.44 -6.16
CA ALA A 369 -37.41 10.10 -7.33
C ALA A 369 -37.93 11.52 -6.99
N ARG A 370 -38.53 11.70 -5.80
CA ARG A 370 -39.01 13.00 -5.34
C ARG A 370 -37.87 13.98 -5.05
N ILE A 371 -36.85 13.56 -4.30
CA ILE A 371 -35.71 14.43 -3.96
C ILE A 371 -34.81 14.73 -5.16
N GLU A 372 -34.83 13.92 -6.22
CA GLU A 372 -34.17 14.26 -7.49
C GLU A 372 -34.87 15.44 -8.19
N SER A 373 -36.19 15.57 -8.03
CA SER A 373 -36.99 16.62 -8.67
C SER A 373 -37.01 17.95 -7.91
N ALA A 374 -36.99 17.92 -6.57
CA ALA A 374 -37.07 19.12 -5.73
C ALA A 374 -36.44 18.90 -4.35
N PRO A 375 -35.86 19.94 -3.71
CA PRO A 375 -35.39 19.83 -2.33
C PRO A 375 -36.55 19.52 -1.38
N VAL A 376 -36.39 18.50 -0.54
CA VAL A 376 -37.41 18.10 0.45
C VAL A 376 -36.83 18.21 1.85
N GLU A 377 -37.57 18.85 2.76
CA GLU A 377 -37.16 19.02 4.15
C GLU A 377 -37.14 17.67 4.89
N ARG A 378 -36.16 17.49 5.79
CA ARG A 378 -36.00 16.33 6.68
C ARG A 378 -37.29 15.96 7.41
N ALA A 379 -38.02 16.93 7.95
CA ALA A 379 -39.28 16.69 8.66
C ALA A 379 -40.37 16.11 7.73
N ASP A 380 -40.44 16.56 6.48
CA ASP A 380 -41.40 16.04 5.52
C ASP A 380 -40.96 14.68 4.97
N LEU A 381 -39.65 14.44 4.82
CA LEU A 381 -39.12 13.11 4.52
C LEU A 381 -39.47 12.11 5.63
N GLN A 382 -39.39 12.50 6.90
CA GLN A 382 -39.81 11.65 8.02
C GLN A 382 -41.31 11.30 7.95
N LYS A 383 -42.17 12.26 7.59
CA LYS A 383 -43.60 12.01 7.36
C LYS A 383 -43.83 11.06 6.18
N LEU A 384 -43.10 11.26 5.07
CA LEU A 384 -43.18 10.38 3.90
C LEU A 384 -42.73 8.96 4.22
N CYS A 385 -41.61 8.81 4.95
CA CYS A 385 -41.15 7.53 5.46
C CYS A 385 -42.24 6.83 6.28
N THR A 386 -42.84 7.55 7.24
CA THR A 386 -43.92 7.01 8.08
C THR A 386 -45.13 6.59 7.24
N GLY A 387 -45.53 7.41 6.26
CA GLY A 387 -46.64 7.10 5.35
C GLY A 387 -46.40 5.89 4.44
N LEU A 388 -45.14 5.58 4.16
CA LEU A 388 -44.72 4.41 3.38
C LEU A 388 -44.39 3.18 4.26
N GLY A 389 -44.68 3.25 5.55
CA GLY A 389 -44.46 2.14 6.50
C GLY A 389 -43.00 1.98 6.97
N ILE A 390 -42.13 2.94 6.68
CA ILE A 390 -40.75 2.98 7.18
C ILE A 390 -40.78 3.42 8.65
N PRO A 391 -40.06 2.73 9.56
CA PRO A 391 -39.99 3.08 10.98
C PRO A 391 -39.58 4.55 11.21
N GLY A 392 -40.19 5.20 12.22
CA GLY A 392 -39.92 6.60 12.53
C GLY A 392 -38.50 6.89 13.03
N ASP A 393 -37.76 5.87 13.48
CA ASP A 393 -36.35 5.94 13.85
C ASP A 393 -35.38 5.76 12.67
N PHE A 394 -35.90 5.63 11.43
CA PHE A 394 -35.07 5.59 10.23
C PHE A 394 -34.41 6.94 9.97
N ASP A 395 -33.08 6.94 9.89
CA ASP A 395 -32.33 8.15 9.57
C ASP A 395 -32.48 8.50 8.09
N VAL A 396 -33.25 9.55 7.81
CA VAL A 396 -33.49 10.04 6.44
C VAL A 396 -32.20 10.46 5.72
N ALA A 397 -31.11 10.73 6.45
CA ALA A 397 -29.81 11.00 5.84
C ALA A 397 -29.31 9.83 4.97
N LEU A 398 -29.72 8.60 5.31
CA LEU A 398 -29.33 7.37 4.63
C LEU A 398 -29.99 7.18 3.27
N ILE A 399 -31.05 7.94 2.94
CA ILE A 399 -31.77 7.81 1.67
C ILE A 399 -30.82 8.02 0.48
N THR A 400 -29.91 9.00 0.60
CA THR A 400 -28.94 9.40 -0.44
C THR A 400 -27.48 9.14 -0.05
N TRP A 401 -27.24 8.51 1.11
CA TRP A 401 -25.89 8.29 1.61
C TRP A 401 -25.09 7.36 0.69
N ARG A 402 -23.88 7.78 0.30
CA ARG A 402 -23.00 6.99 -0.57
C ARG A 402 -21.84 6.36 0.18
N PRO A 403 -21.25 5.26 -0.36
CA PRO A 403 -20.19 4.54 0.33
C PRO A 403 -18.92 5.34 0.65
N ASP A 404 -18.66 6.39 -0.11
CA ASP A 404 -17.51 7.28 -0.01
C ASP A 404 -17.78 8.55 0.81
N TYR A 405 -18.98 8.65 1.39
CA TYR A 405 -19.33 9.76 2.27
C TYR A 405 -18.66 9.63 3.64
N ASP A 406 -18.14 10.74 4.15
CA ASP A 406 -17.55 10.89 5.47
C ASP A 406 -18.54 11.57 6.42
N ALA A 407 -19.00 10.79 7.40
CA ALA A 407 -19.94 11.23 8.42
C ALA A 407 -19.48 12.46 9.22
N PHE A 408 -18.17 12.75 9.26
CA PHE A 408 -17.65 13.90 9.98
C PHE A 408 -18.25 15.23 9.47
N TYR A 409 -18.22 15.47 8.16
CA TYR A 409 -18.71 16.73 7.57
C TYR A 409 -20.22 16.90 7.79
N TYR A 410 -20.98 15.83 7.53
CA TYR A 410 -22.42 15.81 7.73
C TYR A 410 -22.80 16.08 9.19
N LYS A 411 -22.17 15.41 10.15
CA LYS A 411 -22.48 15.59 11.59
C LYS A 411 -22.20 17.02 12.05
N GLN A 412 -21.05 17.58 11.68
CA GLN A 412 -20.68 18.95 12.05
C GLN A 412 -21.68 20.00 11.51
N LEU A 413 -22.21 19.81 10.30
CA LEU A 413 -23.24 20.69 9.75
C LEU A 413 -24.62 20.42 10.36
N CYS A 414 -24.96 19.16 10.61
CA CYS A 414 -26.23 18.76 11.21
C CYS A 414 -26.39 19.34 12.64
N GLU A 415 -25.32 19.41 13.42
CA GLU A 415 -25.31 20.02 14.77
C GLU A 415 -25.66 21.52 14.75
N ARG A 416 -25.40 22.21 13.62
CA ARG A 416 -25.61 23.66 13.45
C ARG A 416 -26.89 24.01 12.71
N ALA A 417 -27.49 23.03 12.04
CA ALA A 417 -28.59 23.25 11.13
C ALA A 417 -29.91 23.42 11.88
N ARG A 418 -30.66 24.46 11.51
CA ARG A 418 -32.05 24.65 11.93
C ARG A 418 -32.98 23.74 11.13
N ARG A 419 -32.72 23.63 9.83
CA ARG A 419 -33.41 22.75 8.89
C ARG A 419 -32.43 22.08 7.95
N ILE A 420 -32.78 20.89 7.49
CA ILE A 420 -31.97 20.10 6.57
C ILE A 420 -32.89 19.69 5.42
N TYR A 421 -32.43 19.87 4.20
CA TYR A 421 -33.12 19.43 3.00
C TYR A 421 -32.24 18.43 2.25
N LEU A 422 -32.85 17.40 1.68
CA LEU A 422 -32.19 16.50 0.74
C LEU A 422 -32.62 16.89 -0.66
N PHE A 423 -31.63 17.02 -1.55
CA PHE A 423 -31.87 17.30 -2.95
C PHE A 423 -30.82 16.58 -3.79
N ARG A 424 -31.26 15.73 -4.72
CA ARG A 424 -30.38 14.87 -5.52
C ARG A 424 -29.44 14.08 -4.59
N SER A 425 -28.13 14.20 -4.78
CA SER A 425 -27.10 13.61 -3.90
C SER A 425 -26.53 14.58 -2.86
N GLU A 426 -27.16 15.73 -2.64
CA GLU A 426 -26.67 16.83 -1.80
C GLU A 426 -27.50 17.00 -0.53
N TYR A 427 -26.85 17.50 0.52
CA TYR A 427 -27.50 17.94 1.75
C TYR A 427 -27.43 19.45 1.83
N ILE A 428 -28.60 20.09 1.95
CA ILE A 428 -28.72 21.54 2.09
C ILE A 428 -29.04 21.83 3.56
N PHE A 429 -28.15 22.54 4.24
CA PHE A 429 -28.26 22.90 5.63
C PHE A 429 -28.62 24.38 5.75
N ASP A 430 -29.77 24.66 6.37
CA ASP A 430 -30.17 26.00 6.73
C ASP A 430 -29.64 26.34 8.13
N LEU A 431 -28.58 27.15 8.20
CA LEU A 431 -27.96 27.58 9.44
C LEU A 431 -28.49 28.96 9.86
N GLU A 432 -28.10 29.44 11.03
CA GLU A 432 -28.47 30.77 11.52
C GLU A 432 -27.98 31.90 10.59
N ARG A 433 -26.73 31.82 10.13
CA ARG A 433 -26.05 32.90 9.39
C ARG A 433 -25.78 32.62 7.93
N ALA A 434 -26.07 31.41 7.47
CA ALA A 434 -25.71 30.96 6.13
C ALA A 434 -26.63 29.82 5.67
N VAL A 435 -26.62 29.54 4.38
CA VAL A 435 -27.07 28.26 3.83
C VAL A 435 -25.85 27.52 3.29
N ILE A 436 -25.77 26.22 3.57
CA ILE A 436 -24.65 25.38 3.17
C ILE A 436 -25.16 24.25 2.30
N VAL A 437 -24.52 23.99 1.17
CA VAL A 437 -24.77 22.80 0.35
C VAL A 437 -23.56 21.89 0.36
N GLU A 438 -23.80 20.63 0.67
CA GLU A 438 -22.75 19.68 1.00
C GLU A 438 -22.90 18.35 0.25
N THR A 439 -21.77 17.86 -0.23
CA THR A 439 -21.57 16.46 -0.61
C THR A 439 -20.42 15.95 0.23
N PRO A 440 -20.67 15.13 1.26
CA PRO A 440 -19.69 14.82 2.29
C PRO A 440 -18.64 13.81 1.82
N GLN A 441 -17.95 14.08 0.71
CA GLN A 441 -17.03 13.16 0.05
C GLN A 441 -15.64 13.79 -0.08
N LEU A 442 -14.57 13.03 0.16
CA LEU A 442 -13.20 13.54 -0.01
C LEU A 442 -12.94 13.99 -1.45
N GLY A 443 -12.31 15.15 -1.62
CA GLY A 443 -12.07 15.78 -2.93
C GLY A 443 -13.25 16.59 -3.47
N TYR A 444 -14.42 16.54 -2.82
CA TYR A 444 -15.53 17.46 -3.08
C TYR A 444 -15.38 18.73 -2.23
N ALA A 445 -16.30 19.68 -2.40
CA ALA A 445 -16.31 20.91 -1.65
C ALA A 445 -17.68 21.19 -1.04
N THR A 446 -17.67 21.80 0.15
CA THR A 446 -18.81 22.43 0.79
C THR A 446 -19.03 23.81 0.18
N TYR A 447 -20.25 24.11 -0.26
CA TYR A 447 -20.60 25.41 -0.83
C TYR A 447 -21.31 26.26 0.21
N LEU A 448 -20.79 27.48 0.45
CA LEU A 448 -21.35 28.43 1.42
C LEU A 448 -22.07 29.56 0.70
N PHE A 449 -23.27 29.86 1.18
CA PHE A 449 -24.11 30.95 0.72
C PHE A 449 -24.46 31.85 1.91
N SER A 450 -24.58 33.16 1.66
CA SER A 450 -25.11 34.09 2.65
C SER A 450 -26.53 33.70 3.04
N LYS A 451 -26.99 34.14 4.21
CA LYS A 451 -28.36 33.86 4.64
C LYS A 451 -29.35 34.51 3.67
N PRO A 452 -30.20 33.74 2.96
CA PRO A 452 -31.22 34.32 2.10
C PRO A 452 -32.33 34.94 2.95
N SER A 453 -33.01 35.96 2.41
CA SER A 453 -34.24 36.52 2.98
C SER A 453 -35.37 35.48 3.06
N SER A 454 -35.40 34.54 2.10
CA SER A 454 -36.38 33.46 1.99
C SER A 454 -35.70 32.14 1.60
N VAL A 455 -35.71 31.16 2.50
CA VAL A 455 -35.17 29.82 2.23
C VAL A 455 -35.93 29.10 1.11
N PRO A 456 -37.28 29.14 1.04
CA PRO A 456 -38.02 28.56 -0.09
C PRO A 456 -37.64 29.13 -1.46
N GLU A 457 -37.44 30.44 -1.57
CA GLU A 457 -37.00 31.08 -2.82
C GLU A 457 -35.58 30.64 -3.20
N PHE A 458 -34.66 30.61 -2.22
CA PHE A 458 -33.33 30.06 -2.42
C PHE A 458 -33.38 28.63 -2.97
N LEU A 459 -34.19 27.75 -2.37
CA LEU A 459 -34.32 26.36 -2.79
C LEU A 459 -34.88 26.22 -4.21
N ALA A 460 -35.84 27.06 -4.59
CA ALA A 460 -36.41 27.06 -5.94
C ALA A 460 -35.37 27.46 -7.00
N ILE A 461 -34.60 28.51 -6.73
CA ILE A 461 -33.51 28.96 -7.62
C ILE A 461 -32.44 27.87 -7.68
N TYR A 462 -31.99 27.37 -6.54
CA TYR A 462 -30.96 26.34 -6.44
C TYR A 462 -31.34 25.06 -7.21
N ALA A 463 -32.59 24.61 -7.08
CA ALA A 463 -33.08 23.40 -7.76
C ALA A 463 -32.97 23.48 -9.29
N SER A 464 -33.19 24.68 -9.84
CA SER A 464 -33.12 24.95 -11.28
C SER A 464 -31.71 25.22 -11.81
N THR A 465 -30.69 25.24 -10.94
CA THR A 465 -29.34 25.67 -11.31
C THR A 465 -28.30 24.54 -11.26
N SER A 466 -27.25 24.63 -12.09
CA SER A 466 -26.08 23.77 -12.01
C SER A 466 -24.94 24.40 -11.20
N ARG A 467 -24.05 23.57 -10.63
CA ARG A 467 -22.85 24.04 -9.91
C ARG A 467 -21.93 24.88 -10.79
N GLU A 468 -21.83 24.57 -12.08
CA GLU A 468 -20.98 25.32 -13.02
C GLU A 468 -21.53 26.74 -13.22
N ASP A 469 -22.86 26.89 -13.27
CA ASP A 469 -23.48 28.21 -13.44
C ASP A 469 -23.27 29.10 -12.20
N ILE A 470 -23.25 28.50 -11.00
CA ILE A 470 -22.87 29.21 -9.76
C ILE A 470 -21.41 29.65 -9.83
N LEU A 471 -20.49 28.74 -10.18
CA LEU A 471 -19.05 29.02 -10.19
C LEU A 471 -18.64 30.06 -11.24
N GLN A 472 -19.32 30.08 -12.40
CA GLN A 472 -19.07 31.03 -13.48
C GLN A 472 -19.96 32.29 -13.38
N ASN A 473 -20.78 32.39 -12.34
CA ASN A 473 -21.83 33.39 -12.18
C ASN A 473 -22.69 33.61 -13.46
N ARG A 474 -23.07 32.54 -14.15
CA ARG A 474 -23.91 32.64 -15.35
C ARG A 474 -25.30 33.15 -14.97
N SER A 475 -25.83 34.07 -15.76
CA SER A 475 -27.15 34.68 -15.53
C SER A 475 -27.31 35.28 -14.12
N ASN A 476 -26.20 35.74 -13.54
CA ASN A 476 -26.12 36.30 -12.19
C ASN A 476 -26.56 35.37 -11.04
N VAL A 477 -26.53 34.05 -11.27
CA VAL A 477 -26.97 33.04 -10.29
C VAL A 477 -26.17 33.11 -8.99
N SER A 478 -24.86 33.35 -9.05
CA SER A 478 -23.99 33.39 -7.86
C SER A 478 -24.42 34.49 -6.90
N GLU A 479 -24.71 35.67 -7.44
CA GLU A 479 -25.19 36.81 -6.65
C GLU A 479 -26.61 36.57 -6.14
N ASN A 480 -27.50 36.05 -6.99
CA ASN A 480 -28.89 35.77 -6.62
C ASN A 480 -28.99 34.73 -5.49
N LEU A 481 -28.10 33.73 -5.48
CA LEU A 481 -28.00 32.74 -4.40
C LEU A 481 -27.15 33.22 -3.22
N GLY A 482 -26.45 34.35 -3.35
CA GLY A 482 -25.55 34.86 -2.31
C GLY A 482 -24.31 33.99 -2.07
N PHE A 483 -23.77 33.34 -3.11
CA PHE A 483 -22.61 32.46 -2.99
C PHE A 483 -21.38 33.20 -2.44
N LEU A 484 -20.77 32.64 -1.40
CA LEU A 484 -19.63 33.23 -0.70
C LEU A 484 -18.31 32.56 -1.09
N CYS A 485 -18.23 31.24 -0.92
CA CYS A 485 -17.03 30.46 -1.24
C CYS A 485 -17.32 28.95 -1.25
N ARG A 486 -16.30 28.18 -1.63
CA ARG A 486 -16.28 26.72 -1.49
C ARG A 486 -15.13 26.27 -0.59
N LEU A 487 -15.37 25.29 0.28
CA LEU A 487 -14.38 24.70 1.17
C LEU A 487 -14.04 23.28 0.72
N ILE A 488 -12.81 23.01 0.32
CA ILE A 488 -12.42 21.70 -0.23
C ILE A 488 -12.17 20.70 0.90
N HIS A 489 -12.69 19.48 0.74
CA HIS A 489 -12.40 18.36 1.63
C HIS A 489 -10.97 17.85 1.40
N GLY A 490 -10.03 18.43 2.16
CA GLY A 490 -8.62 18.05 2.16
C GLY A 490 -8.32 16.82 3.02
N ALA A 491 -7.04 16.47 3.11
CA ALA A 491 -6.58 15.30 3.88
C ALA A 491 -6.79 15.42 5.41
N SER A 492 -7.04 16.63 5.91
CA SER A 492 -7.35 16.91 7.32
C SER A 492 -8.75 17.52 7.43
N PRO A 493 -9.76 16.74 7.85
CA PRO A 493 -11.11 17.26 8.11
C PRO A 493 -11.15 18.40 9.14
N ARG A 494 -10.16 18.44 10.02
CA ARG A 494 -10.00 19.50 11.04
C ARG A 494 -9.70 20.88 10.42
N ASN A 495 -8.91 20.92 9.34
CA ASN A 495 -8.63 22.18 8.65
C ASN A 495 -9.91 22.75 8.01
N TRP A 496 -10.73 21.86 7.44
CA TRP A 496 -12.05 22.22 6.93
C TRP A 496 -12.94 22.77 8.04
N LEU A 497 -13.00 22.12 9.21
CA LEU A 497 -13.83 22.59 10.32
C LEU A 497 -13.38 23.96 10.83
N LYS A 498 -12.06 24.19 10.92
CA LYS A 498 -11.50 25.49 11.30
C LYS A 498 -11.91 26.59 10.32
N GLU A 499 -11.80 26.33 9.01
CA GLU A 499 -12.19 27.29 7.99
C GLU A 499 -13.71 27.54 8.00
N LEU A 500 -14.51 26.49 8.18
CA LEU A 500 -15.96 26.59 8.32
C LEU A 500 -16.35 27.50 9.50
N LYS A 501 -15.81 27.23 10.71
CA LYS A 501 -16.06 28.05 11.92
C LYS A 501 -15.70 29.52 11.67
N LEU A 502 -14.56 29.78 11.03
CA LEU A 502 -14.12 31.13 10.68
C LEU A 502 -15.12 31.84 9.76
N ARG A 503 -15.62 31.15 8.72
CA ARG A 503 -16.57 31.72 7.75
C ARG A 503 -17.96 31.96 8.36
N LEU A 504 -18.35 31.15 9.34
CA LEU A 504 -19.61 31.32 10.09
C LEU A 504 -19.50 32.35 11.23
N GLY A 505 -18.29 32.83 11.54
CA GLY A 505 -18.03 33.73 12.67
C GLY A 505 -18.22 33.04 14.02
N GLU A 506 -17.91 31.75 14.11
CA GLU A 506 -17.89 30.96 15.34
C GLU A 506 -16.52 31.02 16.02
N VAL A 507 -16.48 30.82 17.34
CA VAL A 507 -15.22 30.74 18.10
C VAL A 507 -14.51 29.43 17.75
N VAL A 508 -13.24 29.52 17.35
CA VAL A 508 -12.40 28.35 17.07
C VAL A 508 -11.80 27.86 18.39
N ASP A 509 -12.45 26.88 19.02
CA ASP A 509 -11.87 26.14 20.14
C ASP A 509 -10.85 25.11 19.61
N TYR A 510 -9.63 25.16 20.13
CA TYR A 510 -8.52 24.28 19.72
C TYR A 510 -8.52 22.93 20.47
N ALA A 511 -9.36 22.75 21.50
CA ALA A 511 -9.50 21.48 22.22
C ALA A 511 -10.28 20.43 21.41
N GLU A 512 -11.38 20.82 20.75
CA GLU A 512 -12.18 19.96 19.85
C GLU A 512 -11.44 19.53 18.58
N ILE A 513 -10.27 20.12 18.32
CA ILE A 513 -9.42 19.86 17.16
C ILE A 513 -8.44 18.71 17.44
N ASN A 514 -8.38 18.14 18.64
CA ASN A 514 -7.37 17.11 18.99
C ASN A 514 -7.88 15.67 19.11
N ASP A 515 -9.18 15.43 19.25
CA ASP A 515 -9.79 14.08 19.18
C ASP A 515 -10.18 13.66 17.75
#